data_AF-A0A4P5XVE5-F1
#
_entry.id   AF-A0A4P5XVE5-F1
#
_cell.length_a   1.000
_cell.length_b   1.000
_cell.length_c   1.000
_cell.angle_alpha   90.00
_cell.angle_beta   90.00
_cell.angle_gamma   90.00
#
_symmetry.space_group_name_H-M   'P 1'
#
loop_
_entity.id
_entity.type
_entity.pdbx_description
1 polymer ?
#
loop_
_entity_poly.entity_id
_entity_poly.type
_entity_poly.pdbx_seq_one_letter_code
_entity_poly.pdbx_strand_id
1 'polypeptide(L)'
;MPQMVGAGALVKPLLGLPHWAGVMMVGATVTIIVATGGMVSTTWVQFIKGTLLVIICTFVVVLILQRGFSLPTSPIESSEIQKISKGPAGTIVNGEPLSPENQLDSGLRAKHGLGFGSIAELPNGVTMTGPLGPLAYIKTFSESTITTWRKGTDANGSTTFTPVQRPGSDLLLPGSSPTFKSVRSDGFFAKLDFLSLMLALFLGTASLPHILIRYYTVKDAAAARKSTVVGIAAIGVFYILTLYLGIGAMTSGALDPTDSNMSAPLLARTFGNGVFAVISAVAFTTVLGTVSGLILAGAGAVAHDLMKDYWGMDLSDRQQVRAAKFAAIALGMAAILLGIFFEKMNVTFLVGWAFNVAASANLPALVMLLYWKRTTKAGVISAISVGLLASLAWILASADTLEKVFGYSAVDAASSALVPFSQPAIVTVPLGFAILILVSLFTSKAQSCPR
;
A
#
# COMPACT_ATOMS: atom_id res chain seq x y z
N MET A 1 -1.92 4.67 -9.12
CA MET A 1 -3.07 3.77 -8.86
C MET A 1 -3.24 3.45 -7.36
N PRO A 2 -2.30 2.83 -6.61
CA PRO A 2 -2.52 2.53 -5.19
C PRO A 2 -2.85 3.78 -4.35
N GLN A 3 -2.18 4.89 -4.64
CA GLN A 3 -2.43 6.17 -4.00
C GLN A 3 -3.82 6.76 -4.32
N MET A 4 -4.39 6.47 -5.51
CA MET A 4 -5.76 6.90 -5.85
C MET A 4 -6.81 6.09 -5.09
N VAL A 5 -6.61 4.78 -4.96
CA VAL A 5 -7.49 3.90 -4.17
C VAL A 5 -7.51 4.36 -2.70
N GLY A 6 -6.33 4.64 -2.12
CA GLY A 6 -6.22 5.19 -0.78
C GLY A 6 -6.85 6.58 -0.62
N ALA A 7 -6.74 7.45 -1.64
CA ALA A 7 -7.40 8.76 -1.63
C ALA A 7 -8.93 8.63 -1.54
N GLY A 8 -9.52 7.74 -2.35
CA GLY A 8 -10.97 7.49 -2.36
C GLY A 8 -11.48 6.96 -1.02
N ALA A 9 -10.71 6.07 -0.38
CA ALA A 9 -11.03 5.52 0.94
C ALA A 9 -11.13 6.61 2.03
N LEU A 10 -10.24 7.61 1.99
CA LEU A 10 -10.25 8.73 2.94
C LEU A 10 -11.45 9.67 2.78
N VAL A 11 -11.94 9.86 1.55
CA VAL A 11 -13.03 10.82 1.28
C VAL A 11 -14.36 10.37 1.86
N LYS A 12 -14.67 9.08 1.78
CA LYS A 12 -15.96 8.53 2.22
C LYS A 12 -16.31 8.88 3.68
N PRO A 13 -15.44 8.65 4.68
CA PRO A 13 -15.72 9.01 6.06
C PRO A 13 -15.61 10.51 6.36
N LEU A 14 -14.94 11.30 5.52
CA LEU A 14 -14.78 12.75 5.74
C LEU A 14 -15.95 13.57 5.20
N LEU A 15 -16.43 13.21 4.00
CA LEU A 15 -17.42 13.99 3.27
C LEU A 15 -18.74 13.24 3.03
N GLY A 16 -18.82 11.97 3.43
CA GLY A 16 -19.99 11.12 3.19
C GLY A 16 -20.19 10.74 1.72
N LEU A 17 -19.21 11.04 0.85
CA LEU A 17 -19.29 10.78 -0.58
C LEU A 17 -18.92 9.33 -0.91
N PRO A 18 -19.50 8.72 -1.95
CA PRO A 18 -19.10 7.38 -2.39
C PRO A 18 -17.63 7.38 -2.87
N HIS A 19 -16.99 6.20 -2.83
CA HIS A 19 -15.56 6.06 -3.14
C HIS A 19 -15.20 6.62 -4.52
N TRP A 20 -15.98 6.28 -5.55
CA TRP A 20 -15.76 6.78 -6.92
C TRP A 20 -15.76 8.31 -7.00
N ALA A 21 -16.64 9.00 -6.25
CA ALA A 21 -16.71 10.45 -6.22
C ALA A 21 -15.47 11.03 -5.52
N GLY A 22 -14.97 10.35 -4.48
CA GLY A 22 -13.72 10.69 -3.83
C GLY A 22 -12.51 10.57 -4.76
N VAL A 23 -12.40 9.47 -5.50
CA VAL A 23 -11.33 9.28 -6.49
C VAL A 23 -11.41 10.33 -7.60
N MET A 24 -12.61 10.60 -8.13
CA MET A 24 -12.84 11.61 -9.16
C MET A 24 -12.42 13.01 -8.70
N MET A 25 -12.86 13.42 -7.51
CA MET A 25 -12.54 14.72 -6.95
C MET A 25 -11.03 14.87 -6.71
N VAL A 26 -10.41 13.91 -6.03
CA VAL A 26 -8.96 13.93 -5.77
C VAL A 26 -8.17 13.91 -7.08
N GLY A 27 -8.50 13.01 -8.00
CA GLY A 27 -7.83 12.90 -9.28
C GLY A 27 -7.97 14.15 -10.14
N ALA A 28 -9.16 14.76 -10.18
CA ALA A 28 -9.39 16.02 -10.89
C ALA A 28 -8.57 17.16 -10.27
N THR A 29 -8.60 17.30 -8.94
CA THR A 29 -7.80 18.30 -8.21
C THR A 29 -6.31 18.12 -8.50
N VAL A 30 -5.78 16.90 -8.41
CA VAL A 30 -4.38 16.62 -8.72
C VAL A 30 -4.05 16.95 -10.18
N THR A 31 -4.91 16.57 -11.11
CA THR A 31 -4.70 16.80 -12.55
C THR A 31 -4.63 18.31 -12.84
N ILE A 32 -5.54 19.10 -12.25
CA ILE A 32 -5.53 20.57 -12.36
C ILE A 32 -4.25 21.15 -11.74
N ILE A 33 -3.86 20.69 -10.54
CA ILE A 33 -2.64 21.15 -9.87
C ILE A 33 -1.41 20.85 -10.73
N VAL A 34 -1.30 19.69 -11.35
CA VAL A 34 -0.14 19.34 -12.20
C VAL A 34 -0.17 20.11 -13.52
N ALA A 35 -1.34 20.32 -14.11
CA ALA A 35 -1.47 21.09 -15.35
C ALA A 35 -1.11 22.59 -15.16
N THR A 36 -1.27 23.11 -13.93
CA THR A 36 -1.05 24.53 -13.60
C THR A 36 0.26 24.79 -12.84
N GLY A 37 0.64 23.91 -11.92
CA GLY A 37 1.77 24.05 -11.01
C GLY A 37 3.07 23.46 -11.56
N GLY A 38 4.06 24.31 -11.80
CA GLY A 38 5.40 23.90 -12.27
C GLY A 38 6.20 23.07 -11.24
N MET A 39 7.25 22.39 -11.72
CA MET A 39 8.05 21.39 -10.98
C MET A 39 8.76 21.90 -9.71
N VAL A 40 9.16 23.18 -9.65
CA VAL A 40 10.14 23.69 -8.65
C VAL A 40 9.60 23.72 -7.21
N SER A 41 8.29 23.90 -7.03
CA SER A 41 7.67 23.98 -5.68
C SER A 41 7.44 22.61 -5.01
N THR A 42 7.49 21.53 -5.79
CA THR A 42 7.04 20.20 -5.34
C THR A 42 7.92 19.59 -4.24
N THR A 43 9.24 19.84 -4.26
CA THR A 43 10.19 19.27 -3.29
C THR A 43 9.98 19.82 -1.87
N TRP A 44 9.87 21.15 -1.73
CA TRP A 44 9.62 21.78 -0.43
C TRP A 44 8.28 21.38 0.15
N VAL A 45 7.25 21.36 -0.69
CA VAL A 45 5.91 20.92 -0.30
C VAL A 45 5.92 19.45 0.16
N GLN A 46 6.66 18.57 -0.51
CA GLN A 46 6.79 17.17 -0.09
C GLN A 46 7.55 17.01 1.24
N PHE A 47 8.59 17.81 1.46
CA PHE A 47 9.32 17.81 2.74
C PHE A 47 8.44 18.24 3.91
N ILE A 48 7.69 19.34 3.75
CA ILE A 48 6.76 19.83 4.78
C ILE A 48 5.69 18.77 5.08
N LYS A 49 5.08 18.18 4.06
CA LYS A 49 4.04 17.15 4.22
C LYS A 49 4.58 15.90 4.91
N GLY A 50 5.76 15.42 4.51
CA GLY A 50 6.42 14.27 5.14
C GLY A 50 6.72 14.53 6.61
N THR A 51 7.26 15.71 6.94
CA THR A 51 7.55 16.11 8.32
C THR A 51 6.27 16.21 9.15
N LEU A 52 5.23 16.84 8.60
CA LEU A 52 3.92 16.98 9.25
C LEU A 52 3.28 15.62 9.55
N LEU A 53 3.37 14.67 8.61
CA LEU A 53 2.89 13.31 8.79
C LEU A 53 3.59 12.62 9.98
N VAL A 54 4.92 12.69 10.06
CA VAL A 54 5.68 12.07 11.15
C VAL A 54 5.33 12.69 12.51
N ILE A 55 5.22 14.02 12.58
CA ILE A 55 4.86 14.73 13.82
C ILE A 55 3.48 14.28 14.31
N ILE A 56 2.50 14.21 13.42
CA ILE A 56 1.13 13.83 13.80
C ILE A 56 1.03 12.36 14.16
N CYS A 57 1.70 11.46 13.44
CA CYS A 57 1.79 10.06 13.84
C CYS A 57 2.43 9.91 15.22
N THR A 58 3.47 10.69 15.50
CA THR A 58 4.12 10.71 16.83
C THR A 58 3.14 11.19 17.90
N PHE A 59 2.41 12.27 17.64
CA PHE A 59 1.39 12.79 18.55
C PHE A 59 0.33 11.73 18.88
N VAL A 60 -0.15 11.01 17.88
CA VAL A 60 -1.16 9.95 18.07
C VAL A 60 -0.60 8.76 18.84
N VAL A 61 0.65 8.38 18.58
CA VAL A 61 1.33 7.35 19.37
C VAL A 61 1.44 7.77 20.83
N VAL A 62 1.75 9.04 21.13
CA VAL A 62 1.73 9.55 22.51
C VAL A 62 0.34 9.42 23.13
N LEU A 63 -0.73 9.75 22.41
CA LEU A 63 -2.11 9.59 22.89
C LEU A 63 -2.47 8.11 23.15
N ILE A 64 -2.04 7.20 22.28
CA ILE A 64 -2.22 5.75 22.45
C ILE A 64 -1.52 5.26 23.72
N LEU A 65 -0.27 5.67 23.92
CA LEU A 65 0.52 5.30 25.09
C LEU A 65 -0.07 5.87 26.39
N GLN A 66 -0.60 7.10 26.35
CA GLN A 66 -1.29 7.72 27.49
C GLN A 66 -2.61 7.04 27.83
N ARG A 67 -3.38 6.61 26.82
CA ARG A 67 -4.64 5.89 27.02
C ARG A 67 -4.42 4.48 27.57
N GLY A 68 -3.38 3.80 27.10
CA GLY A 68 -3.14 2.39 27.41
C GLY A 68 -4.24 1.48 26.90
N PHE A 69 -4.45 0.37 27.59
CA PHE A 69 -5.42 -0.66 27.23
C PHE A 69 -6.58 -0.75 28.22
N SER A 70 -7.75 -1.10 27.70
CA SER A 70 -8.98 -1.29 28.45
C SER A 70 -9.80 -2.45 27.86
N LEU A 71 -10.36 -3.28 28.72
CA LEU A 71 -11.30 -4.32 28.32
C LEU A 71 -12.66 -3.72 27.88
N PRO A 72 -13.43 -4.42 27.04
CA PRO A 72 -14.83 -4.08 26.80
C PRO A 72 -15.65 -4.20 28.09
N THR A 73 -16.83 -3.57 28.13
CA THR A 73 -17.73 -3.62 29.29
C THR A 73 -18.27 -5.03 29.56
N SER A 74 -18.34 -5.85 28.53
CA SER A 74 -18.65 -7.27 28.61
C SER A 74 -17.83 -8.07 27.57
N PRO A 75 -17.49 -9.34 27.82
CA PRO A 75 -16.70 -10.14 26.88
C PRO A 75 -17.40 -10.34 25.53
N ILE A 76 -16.64 -10.24 24.44
CA ILE A 76 -17.11 -10.57 23.08
C ILE A 76 -16.87 -12.07 22.86
N GLU A 77 -17.96 -12.82 22.72
CA GLU A 77 -17.92 -14.28 22.54
C GLU A 77 -17.78 -14.68 21.07
N SER A 78 -17.22 -15.88 20.83
CA SER A 78 -17.06 -16.48 19.50
C SER A 78 -18.38 -16.63 18.72
N SER A 79 -19.52 -16.61 19.41
CA SER A 79 -20.87 -16.69 18.87
C SER A 79 -21.36 -15.38 18.22
N GLU A 80 -20.70 -14.24 18.49
CA GLU A 80 -21.12 -12.91 18.05
C GLU A 80 -20.71 -12.59 16.62
N ILE A 81 -21.29 -13.33 15.68
CA ILE A 81 -21.00 -13.19 14.26
C ILE A 81 -21.71 -11.96 13.70
N GLN A 82 -20.96 -11.08 13.05
CA GLN A 82 -21.51 -9.95 12.29
C GLN A 82 -21.62 -10.34 10.81
N LYS A 83 -22.71 -9.98 10.15
CA LYS A 83 -23.00 -10.42 8.76
C LYS A 83 -23.39 -9.24 7.88
N ILE A 84 -22.81 -9.20 6.69
CA ILE A 84 -23.16 -8.28 5.61
C ILE A 84 -23.67 -9.09 4.42
N SER A 85 -24.86 -8.76 3.93
CA SER A 85 -25.41 -9.30 2.69
C SER A 85 -25.91 -8.18 1.77
N LYS A 86 -26.10 -8.50 0.49
CA LYS A 86 -26.79 -7.63 -0.44
C LYS A 86 -28.26 -8.02 -0.49
N GLY A 87 -29.14 -7.08 -0.16
CA GLY A 87 -30.58 -7.19 -0.32
C GLY A 87 -31.09 -6.46 -1.56
N PRO A 88 -32.39 -6.59 -1.87
CA PRO A 88 -33.02 -5.94 -3.02
C PRO A 88 -33.02 -4.40 -2.94
N ALA A 89 -33.03 -3.83 -1.73
CA ALA A 89 -33.05 -2.39 -1.49
C ALA A 89 -31.68 -1.78 -1.08
N GLY A 90 -30.61 -2.59 -1.00
CA GLY A 90 -29.30 -2.12 -0.57
C GLY A 90 -28.54 -3.12 0.29
N THR A 91 -27.59 -2.63 1.08
CA THR A 91 -26.78 -3.48 1.98
C THR A 91 -27.60 -3.82 3.22
N ILE A 92 -27.61 -5.08 3.62
CA ILE A 92 -28.22 -5.59 4.85
C ILE A 92 -27.10 -5.93 5.83
N VAL A 93 -27.22 -5.44 7.05
CA VAL A 93 -26.31 -5.67 8.17
C VAL A 93 -27.09 -6.42 9.25
N ASN A 94 -26.61 -7.60 9.62
CA ASN A 94 -27.21 -8.46 10.66
C ASN A 94 -28.71 -8.74 10.49
N GLY A 95 -29.19 -8.80 9.24
CA GLY A 95 -30.60 -9.07 8.92
C GLY A 95 -31.48 -7.83 8.73
N GLU A 96 -30.97 -6.64 9.07
CA GLU A 96 -31.68 -5.37 8.89
C GLU A 96 -31.00 -4.47 7.83
N PRO A 97 -31.73 -3.56 7.16
CA PRO A 97 -31.13 -2.62 6.23
C PRO A 97 -30.05 -1.75 6.91
N LEU A 98 -28.97 -1.46 6.18
CA LEU A 98 -27.93 -0.53 6.61
C LEU A 98 -28.55 0.85 6.86
N SER A 99 -28.38 1.38 8.08
CA SER A 99 -28.83 2.71 8.46
C SER A 99 -27.77 3.39 9.34
N PRO A 100 -27.86 4.70 9.61
CA PRO A 100 -26.96 5.37 10.55
C PRO A 100 -26.93 4.71 11.94
N GLU A 101 -28.04 4.08 12.34
CA GLU A 101 -28.23 3.38 13.62
C GLU A 101 -27.82 1.90 13.54
N ASN A 102 -28.03 1.25 12.39
CA ASN A 102 -27.63 -0.12 12.11
C ASN A 102 -26.35 -0.15 11.26
N GLN A 103 -25.22 0.15 11.92
CA GLN A 103 -23.89 -0.03 11.36
C GLN A 103 -23.33 -1.39 11.78
N LEU A 104 -22.32 -1.87 11.06
CA LEU A 104 -21.73 -3.19 11.31
C LEU A 104 -21.23 -3.37 12.75
N ASP A 105 -20.81 -2.28 13.41
CA ASP A 105 -20.30 -2.28 14.77
C ASP A 105 -21.30 -1.74 15.81
N SER A 106 -22.50 -1.31 15.41
CA SER A 106 -23.43 -0.63 16.33
C SER A 106 -23.94 -1.56 17.44
N GLY A 107 -24.31 -2.80 17.08
CA GLY A 107 -24.70 -3.81 18.06
C GLY A 107 -23.57 -4.18 19.03
N LEU A 108 -22.34 -4.29 18.52
CA LEU A 108 -21.16 -4.57 19.35
C LEU A 108 -20.89 -3.42 20.33
N ARG A 109 -20.92 -2.17 19.85
CA ARG A 109 -20.73 -0.98 20.69
C ARG A 109 -21.82 -0.86 21.76
N ALA A 110 -23.07 -1.14 21.41
CA ALA A 110 -24.19 -1.07 22.35
C ALA A 110 -24.06 -2.10 23.48
N LYS A 111 -23.61 -3.32 23.17
CA LYS A 111 -23.52 -4.43 24.14
C LYS A 111 -22.20 -4.47 24.92
N HIS A 112 -21.08 -4.14 24.28
CA HIS A 112 -19.72 -4.31 24.82
C HIS A 112 -18.97 -3.00 25.02
N GLY A 113 -19.56 -1.85 24.65
CA GLY A 113 -18.92 -0.53 24.74
C GLY A 113 -17.81 -0.29 23.69
N LEU A 114 -17.45 -1.32 22.89
CA LEU A 114 -16.41 -1.26 21.87
C LEU A 114 -16.89 -1.96 20.59
N GLY A 115 -16.41 -1.48 19.44
CA GLY A 115 -16.65 -2.09 18.14
C GLY A 115 -15.58 -3.14 17.79
N PHE A 116 -15.24 -3.24 16.50
CA PHE A 116 -14.24 -4.20 16.03
C PHE A 116 -12.83 -3.89 16.55
N GLY A 117 -12.16 -4.95 17.02
CA GLY A 117 -10.83 -4.91 17.59
C GLY A 117 -10.84 -4.54 19.08
N SER A 118 -10.63 -5.52 19.95
CA SER A 118 -10.63 -5.31 21.40
C SER A 118 -9.66 -6.26 22.09
N ILE A 119 -9.44 -6.05 23.38
CA ILE A 119 -8.68 -6.95 24.22
C ILE A 119 -9.67 -7.82 24.98
N ALA A 120 -9.52 -9.14 24.87
CA ALA A 120 -10.32 -10.10 25.61
C ALA A 120 -9.82 -10.24 27.06
N GLU A 121 -8.51 -10.22 27.25
CA GLU A 121 -7.87 -10.41 28.55
C GLU A 121 -6.56 -9.63 28.64
N LEU A 122 -6.33 -8.96 29.77
CA LEU A 122 -5.09 -8.26 30.09
C LEU A 122 -4.27 -9.07 31.10
N PRO A 123 -2.94 -8.91 31.11
CA PRO A 123 -2.08 -9.59 32.08
C PRO A 123 -2.45 -9.20 33.51
N ASN A 124 -2.29 -10.14 34.45
CA ASN A 124 -2.60 -9.99 35.87
C ASN A 124 -4.08 -9.75 36.19
N GLY A 125 -5.00 -10.01 35.25
CA GLY A 125 -6.45 -9.93 35.48
C GLY A 125 -6.98 -8.50 35.70
N VAL A 126 -6.21 -7.48 35.31
CA VAL A 126 -6.67 -6.07 35.40
C VAL A 126 -7.65 -5.75 34.27
N THR A 127 -8.56 -4.81 34.49
CA THR A 127 -9.51 -4.37 33.46
C THR A 127 -9.00 -3.19 32.63
N MET A 128 -8.02 -2.45 33.17
CA MET A 128 -7.38 -1.31 32.52
C MET A 128 -5.92 -1.21 32.96
N THR A 129 -5.04 -0.72 32.08
CA THR A 129 -3.61 -0.58 32.38
C THR A 129 -3.21 0.83 32.82
N GLY A 130 -3.97 1.85 32.41
CA GLY A 130 -3.52 3.25 32.47
C GLY A 130 -2.37 3.55 31.50
N PRO A 131 -1.69 4.70 31.64
CA PRO A 131 -0.58 5.11 30.77
C PRO A 131 0.57 4.11 30.79
N LEU A 132 1.09 3.75 29.62
CA LEU A 132 2.21 2.83 29.46
C LEU A 132 3.37 3.49 28.71
N GLY A 133 4.59 3.19 29.13
CA GLY A 133 5.78 3.52 28.34
C GLY A 133 5.84 2.70 27.04
N PRO A 134 6.62 3.11 26.02
CA PRO A 134 6.63 2.45 24.70
C PRO A 134 6.92 0.94 24.75
N LEU A 135 7.93 0.52 25.51
CA LEU A 135 8.29 -0.90 25.66
C LEU A 135 7.27 -1.66 26.50
N ALA A 136 6.75 -1.03 27.56
CA ALA A 136 5.71 -1.62 28.40
C ALA A 136 4.42 -1.86 27.60
N TYR A 137 4.07 -0.94 26.70
CA TYR A 137 2.92 -1.08 25.82
C TYR A 137 3.03 -2.32 24.92
N ILE A 138 4.19 -2.54 24.28
CA ILE A 138 4.43 -3.74 23.46
C ILE A 138 4.41 -5.01 24.32
N LYS A 139 5.05 -4.99 25.49
CA LYS A 139 5.08 -6.13 26.41
C LYS A 139 3.68 -6.51 26.87
N THR A 140 2.91 -5.55 27.38
CA THR A 140 1.53 -5.75 27.84
C THR A 140 0.66 -6.26 26.70
N PHE A 141 0.78 -5.70 25.50
CA PHE A 141 0.07 -6.22 24.32
C PHE A 141 0.44 -7.67 24.03
N SER A 142 1.73 -8.02 24.06
CA SER A 142 2.22 -9.38 23.82
C SER A 142 1.68 -10.40 24.83
N GLU A 143 1.50 -9.99 26.09
CA GLU A 143 0.98 -10.83 27.19
C GLU A 143 -0.55 -10.86 27.24
N SER A 144 -1.24 -10.05 26.42
CA SER A 144 -2.70 -9.96 26.39
C SER A 144 -3.32 -10.92 25.37
N THR A 145 -4.59 -11.26 25.58
CA THR A 145 -5.41 -11.96 24.58
C THR A 145 -6.24 -10.95 23.80
N ILE A 146 -6.10 -10.95 22.48
CA ILE A 146 -6.70 -9.96 21.57
C ILE A 146 -7.85 -10.58 20.78
N THR A 147 -8.99 -9.89 20.73
CA THR A 147 -10.13 -10.27 19.89
C THR A 147 -9.94 -9.70 18.49
N THR A 148 -9.51 -10.57 17.58
CA THR A 148 -9.40 -10.29 16.14
C THR A 148 -10.65 -10.76 15.40
N TRP A 149 -10.82 -10.35 14.15
CA TRP A 149 -12.03 -10.68 13.37
C TRP A 149 -11.66 -11.39 12.07
N ARG A 150 -12.18 -12.59 11.90
CA ARG A 150 -12.00 -13.39 10.68
C ARG A 150 -13.12 -13.07 9.70
N LYS A 151 -12.76 -12.57 8.53
CA LYS A 151 -13.67 -12.43 7.39
C LYS A 151 -13.87 -13.79 6.71
N GLY A 152 -15.12 -14.16 6.46
CA GLY A 152 -15.53 -15.35 5.73
C GLY A 152 -16.69 -15.06 4.79
N THR A 153 -17.06 -16.06 4.00
CA THR A 153 -18.23 -16.02 3.12
C THR A 153 -19.10 -17.23 3.45
N ASP A 154 -20.37 -16.97 3.73
CA ASP A 154 -21.38 -18.00 4.02
C ASP A 154 -21.86 -18.68 2.73
N ALA A 155 -22.52 -19.83 2.84
CA ALA A 155 -23.09 -20.58 1.71
C ALA A 155 -24.04 -19.74 0.84
N ASN A 156 -24.70 -18.74 1.45
CA ASN A 156 -25.61 -17.81 0.76
C ASN A 156 -24.88 -16.60 0.13
N GLY A 157 -23.54 -16.61 0.07
CA GLY A 157 -22.73 -15.53 -0.52
C GLY A 157 -22.59 -14.27 0.34
N SER A 158 -23.12 -14.27 1.57
CA SER A 158 -22.97 -13.14 2.51
C SER A 158 -21.60 -13.14 3.17
N THR A 159 -21.01 -11.96 3.37
CA THR A 159 -19.76 -11.81 4.12
C THR A 159 -20.03 -11.88 5.62
N THR A 160 -19.31 -12.75 6.34
CA THR A 160 -19.40 -12.90 7.79
C THR A 160 -18.10 -12.48 8.46
N PHE A 161 -18.21 -11.93 9.67
CA PHE A 161 -17.09 -11.55 10.52
C PHE A 161 -17.25 -12.26 11.86
N THR A 162 -16.36 -13.22 12.11
CA THR A 162 -16.37 -14.02 13.34
C THR A 162 -15.25 -13.57 14.27
N PRO A 163 -15.53 -13.31 15.55
CA PRO A 163 -14.49 -12.98 16.50
C PRO A 163 -13.60 -14.20 16.78
N VAL A 164 -12.29 -13.97 16.84
CA VAL A 164 -11.26 -14.97 17.08
C VAL A 164 -10.28 -14.41 18.09
N GLN A 165 -10.21 -15.03 19.26
CA GLN A 165 -9.24 -14.69 20.29
C GLN A 165 -7.86 -15.23 19.88
N ARG A 166 -6.83 -14.39 20.00
CA ARG A 166 -5.43 -14.74 19.72
C ARG A 166 -4.51 -14.13 20.77
N PRO A 167 -3.43 -14.83 21.17
CA PRO A 167 -2.38 -14.21 21.96
C PRO A 167 -1.78 -13.00 21.22
N GLY A 168 -1.51 -11.91 21.93
CA GLY A 168 -0.88 -10.74 21.34
C GLY A 168 0.54 -11.01 20.84
N SER A 169 1.27 -11.91 21.51
CA SER A 169 2.58 -12.40 21.06
C SER A 169 2.52 -12.97 19.64
N ASP A 170 1.43 -13.67 19.30
CA ASP A 170 1.25 -14.23 17.97
C ASP A 170 1.10 -13.14 16.91
N LEU A 171 0.45 -12.03 17.25
CA LEU A 171 0.22 -10.91 16.35
C LEU A 171 1.48 -10.07 16.09
N LEU A 172 2.41 -10.04 17.05
CA LEU A 172 3.70 -9.34 16.90
C LEU A 172 4.72 -10.11 16.08
N LEU A 173 4.56 -11.43 15.96
CA LEU A 173 5.47 -12.27 15.21
C LEU A 173 5.33 -12.02 13.70
N PRO A 174 6.46 -11.89 12.95
CA PRO A 174 6.42 -11.83 11.50
C PRO A 174 5.69 -13.04 10.91
N GLY A 175 4.84 -12.83 9.90
CA GLY A 175 4.12 -13.93 9.25
C GLY A 175 2.74 -14.28 9.84
N SER A 176 2.32 -13.67 10.95
CA SER A 176 1.05 -13.99 11.62
C SER A 176 -0.19 -13.39 10.97
N SER A 177 -0.01 -12.33 10.18
CA SER A 177 -1.06 -11.75 9.35
C SER A 177 -1.51 -12.77 8.29
N PRO A 178 -2.81 -12.86 7.97
CA PRO A 178 -3.31 -13.68 6.86
C PRO A 178 -2.55 -13.46 5.55
N THR A 179 -2.08 -12.23 5.31
CA THR A 179 -1.28 -11.84 4.14
C THR A 179 0.09 -12.54 4.08
N PHE A 180 0.63 -12.95 5.23
CA PHE A 180 1.95 -13.57 5.35
C PHE A 180 1.87 -14.99 5.95
N LYS A 181 0.68 -15.61 5.94
CA LYS A 181 0.46 -16.98 6.43
C LYS A 181 1.46 -17.98 5.83
N SER A 182 1.92 -17.68 4.61
CA SER A 182 2.92 -18.42 3.85
C SER A 182 4.28 -18.59 4.53
N VAL A 183 4.63 -17.70 5.49
CA VAL A 183 5.85 -17.80 6.31
C VAL A 183 5.77 -18.99 7.28
N ARG A 184 4.58 -19.23 7.85
CA ARG A 184 4.35 -20.25 8.87
C ARG A 184 3.81 -21.56 8.31
N SER A 185 3.42 -21.60 7.04
CA SER A 185 3.04 -22.85 6.39
C SER A 185 4.27 -23.71 6.14
N ASP A 186 4.14 -25.02 6.32
CA ASP A 186 5.19 -26.00 5.98
C ASP A 186 5.44 -26.13 4.48
N GLY A 187 4.55 -25.57 3.65
CA GLY A 187 4.65 -25.59 2.19
C GLY A 187 5.85 -24.81 1.66
N PHE A 188 6.69 -25.48 0.87
CA PHE A 188 7.86 -24.87 0.22
C PHE A 188 7.49 -23.65 -0.65
N PHE A 189 6.46 -23.76 -1.49
CA PHE A 189 6.03 -22.68 -2.38
C PHE A 189 5.55 -21.43 -1.64
N ALA A 190 4.95 -21.61 -0.47
CA ALA A 190 4.45 -20.52 0.34
C ALA A 190 5.61 -19.73 0.99
N LYS A 191 6.65 -20.40 1.48
CA LYS A 191 7.87 -19.74 1.95
C LYS A 191 8.58 -19.00 0.82
N LEU A 192 8.58 -19.59 -0.39
CA LEU A 192 9.17 -19.00 -1.58
C LEU A 192 8.40 -17.75 -2.04
N ASP A 193 7.07 -17.76 -1.99
CA ASP A 193 6.21 -16.60 -2.26
C ASP A 193 6.55 -15.42 -1.34
N PHE A 194 6.67 -15.69 -0.03
CA PHE A 194 7.06 -14.66 0.94
C PHE A 194 8.47 -14.12 0.68
N LEU A 195 9.44 -15.00 0.44
CA LEU A 195 10.81 -14.60 0.14
C LEU A 195 10.85 -13.73 -1.13
N SER A 196 10.10 -14.13 -2.15
CA SER A 196 9.90 -13.36 -3.38
C SER A 196 9.28 -11.99 -3.10
N LEU A 197 8.40 -11.88 -2.11
CA LEU A 197 7.74 -10.62 -1.75
C LEU A 197 8.69 -9.65 -1.08
N MET A 198 9.48 -10.16 -0.14
CA MET A 198 10.53 -9.38 0.51
C MET A 198 11.60 -8.95 -0.50
N LEU A 199 11.98 -9.85 -1.41
CA LEU A 199 12.94 -9.55 -2.47
C LEU A 199 12.40 -8.46 -3.41
N ALA A 200 11.15 -8.56 -3.84
CA ALA A 200 10.51 -7.55 -4.68
C ALA A 200 10.44 -6.19 -4.00
N LEU A 201 10.10 -6.14 -2.70
CA LEU A 201 9.99 -4.89 -1.97
C LEU A 201 11.36 -4.22 -1.81
N PHE A 202 12.40 -5.01 -1.53
CA PHE A 202 13.78 -4.52 -1.40
C PHE A 202 14.34 -4.05 -2.75
N LEU A 203 14.33 -4.94 -3.74
CA LEU A 203 14.89 -4.67 -5.07
C LEU A 203 14.07 -3.64 -5.87
N GLY A 204 12.75 -3.70 -5.74
CA GLY A 204 11.85 -2.78 -6.42
C GLY A 204 12.07 -1.35 -5.92
N THR A 205 12.22 -1.14 -4.61
CA THR A 205 12.54 0.18 -4.05
C THR A 205 13.83 0.76 -4.62
N ALA A 206 14.85 -0.07 -4.82
CA ALA A 206 16.13 0.34 -5.38
C ALA A 206 16.06 0.71 -6.87
N SER A 207 15.07 0.20 -7.61
CA SER A 207 14.98 0.35 -9.08
C SER A 207 13.99 1.40 -9.56
N LEU A 208 13.40 2.20 -8.65
CA LEU A 208 12.40 3.21 -8.97
C LEU A 208 13.03 4.49 -9.56
N PRO A 209 12.79 4.82 -10.86
CA PRO A 209 13.45 5.94 -11.53
C PRO A 209 13.14 7.31 -10.89
N HIS A 210 11.93 7.47 -10.34
CA HIS A 210 11.49 8.72 -9.71
C HIS A 210 12.26 9.08 -8.43
N ILE A 211 12.92 8.10 -7.79
CA ILE A 211 13.83 8.33 -6.67
C ILE A 211 15.22 8.67 -7.22
N LEU A 212 15.67 7.93 -8.23
CA LEU A 212 17.00 8.10 -8.83
C LEU A 212 17.20 9.50 -9.43
N ILE A 213 16.20 10.02 -10.14
CA ILE A 213 16.24 11.37 -10.75
C ILE A 213 16.45 12.46 -9.70
N ARG A 214 16.01 12.23 -8.45
CA ARG A 214 16.22 13.19 -7.34
C ARG A 214 17.64 13.18 -6.80
N TYR A 215 18.41 12.10 -6.97
CA TYR A 215 19.82 12.10 -6.63
C TYR A 215 20.65 12.93 -7.62
N TYR A 216 20.21 13.02 -8.88
CA TYR A 216 20.88 13.83 -9.90
C TYR A 216 20.67 15.33 -9.74
N THR A 217 19.74 15.76 -8.90
CA THR A 217 19.53 17.19 -8.58
C THR A 217 20.29 17.64 -7.33
N VAL A 218 20.99 16.73 -6.66
CA VAL A 218 21.84 17.05 -5.49
C VAL A 218 23.21 17.54 -5.97
N LYS A 219 23.75 18.57 -5.32
CA LYS A 219 24.98 19.26 -5.73
C LYS A 219 26.21 18.37 -5.73
N ASP A 220 26.28 17.40 -4.82
CA ASP A 220 27.48 16.61 -4.55
C ASP A 220 27.14 15.20 -4.01
N ALA A 221 28.05 14.25 -4.25
CA ALA A 221 27.87 12.85 -3.83
C ALA A 221 27.84 12.68 -2.29
N ALA A 222 28.50 13.56 -1.54
CA ALA A 222 28.48 13.51 -0.08
C ALA A 222 27.12 13.94 0.48
N ALA A 223 26.54 15.02 -0.04
CA ALA A 223 25.17 15.42 0.29
C ALA A 223 24.14 14.36 -0.14
N ALA A 224 24.34 13.71 -1.29
CA ALA A 224 23.47 12.61 -1.71
C ALA A 224 23.46 11.46 -0.69
N ARG A 225 24.64 11.01 -0.24
CA ARG A 225 24.76 9.97 0.82
C ARG A 225 24.13 10.41 2.14
N LYS A 226 24.38 11.64 2.57
CA LYS A 226 23.79 12.18 3.81
C LYS A 226 22.26 12.23 3.71
N SER A 227 21.73 12.65 2.57
CA SER A 227 20.30 12.66 2.28
C SER A 227 19.70 11.25 2.36
N THR A 228 20.39 10.24 1.78
CA THR A 228 19.97 8.83 1.88
C THR A 228 19.89 8.35 3.32
N VAL A 229 20.92 8.64 4.14
CA VAL A 229 20.95 8.22 5.55
C VAL A 229 19.82 8.86 6.35
N VAL A 230 19.60 10.17 6.21
CA VAL A 230 18.51 10.88 6.89
C VAL A 230 17.14 10.36 6.42
N GLY A 231 16.99 10.10 5.12
CA GLY A 231 15.78 9.51 4.56
C GLY A 231 15.47 8.13 5.14
N ILE A 232 16.46 7.23 5.18
CA ILE A 232 16.33 5.89 5.76
C ILE A 232 15.96 5.97 7.25
N ALA A 233 16.62 6.85 8.01
CA ALA A 233 16.31 7.04 9.43
C ALA A 233 14.87 7.53 9.64
N ALA A 234 14.42 8.52 8.87
CA ALA A 234 13.05 9.04 8.96
C ALA A 234 12.00 7.97 8.59
N ILE A 235 12.26 7.19 7.53
CA ILE A 235 11.41 6.05 7.14
C ILE A 235 11.37 4.99 8.24
N GLY A 236 12.52 4.68 8.85
CA GLY A 236 12.62 3.73 9.96
C GLY A 236 11.81 4.17 11.18
N VAL A 237 11.92 5.45 11.58
CA VAL A 237 11.10 6.03 12.66
C VAL A 237 9.62 5.94 12.31
N PHE A 238 9.23 6.28 11.08
CA PHE A 238 7.84 6.18 10.64
C PHE A 238 7.31 4.75 10.71
N TYR A 239 8.08 3.75 10.29
CA TYR A 239 7.67 2.35 10.41
C TYR A 239 7.50 1.90 11.87
N ILE A 240 8.36 2.36 12.78
CA ILE A 240 8.17 2.11 14.22
C ILE A 240 6.85 2.74 14.70
N LEU A 241 6.55 3.98 14.31
CA LEU A 241 5.27 4.62 14.66
C LEU A 241 4.06 3.84 14.10
N THR A 242 4.17 3.30 12.87
CA THR A 242 3.08 2.52 12.25
C THR A 242 2.78 1.23 13.02
N LEU A 243 3.77 0.64 13.69
CA LEU A 243 3.55 -0.51 14.58
C LEU A 243 2.61 -0.14 15.74
N TYR A 244 2.88 0.98 16.43
CA TYR A 244 2.03 1.45 17.52
C TYR A 244 0.63 1.85 17.05
N LEU A 245 0.54 2.52 15.89
CA LEU A 245 -0.75 2.86 15.26
C LEU A 245 -1.54 1.59 14.91
N GLY A 246 -0.89 0.55 14.39
CA GLY A 246 -1.52 -0.73 14.06
C GLY A 246 -2.05 -1.45 15.30
N ILE A 247 -1.23 -1.55 16.35
CA ILE A 247 -1.65 -2.14 17.63
C ILE A 247 -2.80 -1.34 18.24
N GLY A 248 -2.66 -0.02 18.31
CA GLY A 248 -3.69 0.87 18.86
C GLY A 248 -5.02 0.73 18.13
N ALA A 249 -5.01 0.70 16.79
CA ALA A 249 -6.22 0.48 15.99
C ALA A 249 -6.85 -0.88 16.30
N MET A 250 -6.05 -1.92 16.47
CA MET A 250 -6.51 -3.28 16.74
C MET A 250 -7.16 -3.45 18.12
N THR A 251 -6.86 -2.56 19.06
CA THR A 251 -7.38 -2.63 20.44
C THR A 251 -8.38 -1.52 20.78
N SER A 252 -8.64 -0.58 19.87
CA SER A 252 -9.43 0.62 20.17
C SER A 252 -10.94 0.50 19.91
N GLY A 253 -11.42 -0.63 19.39
CA GLY A 253 -12.82 -0.82 18.99
C GLY A 253 -13.24 0.04 17.80
N ALA A 254 -12.29 0.45 16.95
CA ALA A 254 -12.52 1.38 15.84
C ALA A 254 -12.06 0.84 14.48
N LEU A 255 -11.74 -0.45 14.37
CA LEU A 255 -11.48 -1.03 13.07
C LEU A 255 -12.74 -1.06 12.21
N ASP A 256 -12.57 -0.85 10.91
CA ASP A 256 -13.55 -1.24 9.91
C ASP A 256 -13.05 -2.55 9.28
N PRO A 257 -13.71 -3.70 9.52
CA PRO A 257 -13.29 -4.96 8.95
C PRO A 257 -13.57 -5.07 7.44
N THR A 258 -14.31 -4.10 6.87
CA THR A 258 -14.57 -4.00 5.43
C THR A 258 -13.50 -3.19 4.70
N ASP A 259 -12.82 -2.26 5.39
CA ASP A 259 -11.77 -1.42 4.83
C ASP A 259 -10.56 -1.25 5.76
N SER A 260 -9.50 -2.00 5.47
CA SER A 260 -8.23 -1.92 6.19
C SER A 260 -7.41 -0.66 5.91
N ASN A 261 -7.75 0.14 4.88
CA ASN A 261 -6.99 1.36 4.56
C ASN A 261 -7.31 2.50 5.55
N MET A 262 -8.37 2.35 6.33
CA MET A 262 -8.88 3.38 7.26
C MET A 262 -8.45 3.19 8.72
N SER A 263 -7.58 2.22 9.03
CA SER A 263 -7.20 1.90 10.42
C SER A 263 -6.63 3.08 11.21
N ALA A 264 -5.74 3.88 10.61
CA ALA A 264 -5.12 5.01 11.32
C ALA A 264 -6.07 6.20 11.54
N PRO A 265 -6.84 6.69 10.54
CA PRO A 265 -7.83 7.73 10.79
C PRO A 265 -8.94 7.27 11.75
N LEU A 266 -9.44 6.03 11.63
CA LEU A 266 -10.50 5.57 12.53
C LEU A 266 -10.02 5.43 13.98
N LEU A 267 -8.77 5.00 14.19
CA LEU A 267 -8.13 5.05 15.51
C LEU A 267 -8.12 6.48 16.06
N ALA A 268 -7.78 7.45 15.24
CA ALA A 268 -7.75 8.86 15.64
C ALA A 268 -9.11 9.40 16.07
N ARG A 269 -10.18 8.93 15.42
CA ARG A 269 -11.56 9.26 15.78
C ARG A 269 -11.90 8.85 17.21
N THR A 270 -11.24 7.83 17.76
CA THR A 270 -11.43 7.43 19.17
C THR A 270 -10.88 8.45 20.17
N PHE A 271 -9.97 9.34 19.74
CA PHE A 271 -9.47 10.46 20.56
C PHE A 271 -10.26 11.75 20.33
N GLY A 272 -11.25 11.74 19.43
CA GLY A 272 -12.14 12.86 19.14
C GLY A 272 -12.13 13.29 17.67
N ASN A 273 -13.20 13.98 17.27
CA ASN A 273 -13.40 14.42 15.88
C ASN A 273 -12.34 15.41 15.41
N GLY A 274 -11.75 16.20 16.32
CA GLY A 274 -10.66 17.13 15.99
C GLY A 274 -9.38 16.41 15.55
N VAL A 275 -8.96 15.38 16.30
CA VAL A 275 -7.78 14.57 15.95
C VAL A 275 -8.01 13.80 14.65
N PHE A 276 -9.22 13.25 14.48
CA PHE A 276 -9.65 12.63 13.22
C PHE A 276 -9.54 13.59 12.02
N ALA A 277 -10.07 14.81 12.14
CA ALA A 277 -10.02 15.80 11.06
C ALA A 277 -8.59 16.18 10.70
N VAL A 278 -7.73 16.42 11.69
CA VAL A 278 -6.31 16.79 11.47
C VAL A 278 -5.55 15.68 10.77
N ILE A 279 -5.64 14.44 11.24
CA ILE A 279 -4.94 13.31 10.61
C ILE A 279 -5.46 13.09 9.20
N SER A 280 -6.78 13.11 9.04
CA SER A 280 -7.39 12.87 7.74
C SER A 280 -7.01 13.95 6.74
N ALA A 281 -6.97 15.22 7.16
CA ALA A 281 -6.51 16.33 6.33
C ALA A 281 -5.03 16.16 5.92
N VAL A 282 -4.17 15.71 6.83
CA VAL A 282 -2.74 15.50 6.53
C VAL A 282 -2.53 14.26 5.66
N ALA A 283 -3.23 13.16 5.92
CA ALA A 283 -3.22 11.97 5.08
C ALA A 283 -3.69 12.34 3.66
N PHE A 284 -4.81 13.05 3.53
CA PHE A 284 -5.35 13.53 2.27
C PHE A 284 -4.36 14.45 1.54
N THR A 285 -3.80 15.43 2.23
CA THR A 285 -2.81 16.38 1.69
C THR A 285 -1.54 15.68 1.23
N THR A 286 -1.11 14.64 1.94
CA THR A 286 0.06 13.80 1.59
C THR A 286 -0.22 13.01 0.32
N VAL A 287 -1.38 12.34 0.24
CA VAL A 287 -1.80 11.60 -0.96
C VAL A 287 -1.86 12.51 -2.17
N LEU A 288 -2.49 13.69 -2.07
CA LEU A 288 -2.51 14.67 -3.16
C LEU A 288 -1.09 15.07 -3.61
N GLY A 289 -0.16 15.23 -2.65
CA GLY A 289 1.23 15.61 -2.92
C GLY A 289 2.08 14.51 -3.57
N THR A 290 1.87 13.26 -3.19
CA THR A 290 2.60 12.13 -3.79
C THR A 290 2.07 11.82 -5.18
N VAL A 291 0.76 11.86 -5.37
CA VAL A 291 0.13 11.57 -6.66
C VAL A 291 0.54 12.64 -7.68
N SER A 292 0.47 13.92 -7.31
CA SER A 292 0.90 15.00 -8.20
C SER A 292 2.38 14.87 -8.59
N GLY A 293 3.24 14.52 -7.64
CA GLY A 293 4.66 14.28 -7.88
C GLY A 293 4.91 13.11 -8.84
N LEU A 294 4.17 12.00 -8.70
CA LEU A 294 4.30 10.84 -9.59
C LEU A 294 3.73 11.12 -10.99
N ILE A 295 2.60 11.81 -11.10
CA ILE A 295 2.03 12.20 -12.40
C ILE A 295 2.98 13.14 -13.12
N LEU A 296 3.56 14.11 -12.42
CA LEU A 296 4.52 15.05 -13.01
C LEU A 296 5.80 14.34 -13.48
N ALA A 297 6.31 13.40 -12.69
CA ALA A 297 7.46 12.58 -13.08
C ALA A 297 7.15 11.72 -14.32
N GLY A 298 5.97 11.07 -14.35
CA GLY A 298 5.53 10.28 -15.50
C GLY A 298 5.28 11.14 -16.74
N ALA A 299 4.67 12.31 -16.58
CA ALA A 299 4.43 13.25 -17.67
C ALA A 299 5.74 13.82 -18.23
N GLY A 300 6.73 14.07 -17.38
CA GLY A 300 8.08 14.44 -17.77
C GLY A 300 8.76 13.36 -18.59
N ALA A 301 8.71 12.10 -18.13
CA ALA A 301 9.23 10.95 -18.88
C ALA A 301 8.53 10.78 -20.23
N VAL A 302 7.20 10.96 -20.31
CA VAL A 302 6.49 10.90 -21.59
C VAL A 302 6.91 12.04 -22.53
N ALA A 303 7.04 13.27 -22.02
CA ALA A 303 7.41 14.41 -22.86
C ALA A 303 8.88 14.38 -23.31
N HIS A 304 9.80 13.91 -22.47
CA HIS A 304 11.23 13.88 -22.77
C HIS A 304 11.64 12.55 -23.42
N ASP A 305 11.35 11.42 -22.78
CA ASP A 305 11.84 10.11 -23.21
C ASP A 305 11.04 9.57 -24.41
N LEU A 306 9.71 9.77 -24.42
CA LEU A 306 8.86 9.23 -25.50
C LEU A 306 8.70 10.21 -26.67
N MET A 307 8.28 11.46 -26.40
CA MET A 307 7.98 12.41 -27.49
C MET A 307 9.25 12.98 -28.14
N LYS A 308 10.18 13.48 -27.33
CA LYS A 308 11.41 14.10 -27.84
C LYS A 308 12.41 13.06 -28.30
N ASP A 309 12.80 12.13 -27.43
CA ASP A 309 13.91 11.20 -27.72
C ASP A 309 13.48 10.01 -28.60
N TYR A 310 12.31 9.40 -28.33
CA TYR A 310 11.87 8.22 -29.10
C TYR A 310 11.12 8.56 -30.40
N TRP A 311 10.16 9.50 -30.37
CA TRP A 311 9.45 9.94 -31.57
C TRP A 311 10.19 11.01 -32.38
N GLY A 312 11.32 11.53 -31.89
CA GLY A 312 12.12 12.52 -32.60
C GLY A 312 11.38 13.84 -32.84
N MET A 313 10.38 14.18 -31.99
CA MET A 313 9.65 15.43 -32.14
C MET A 313 10.51 16.58 -31.65
N ASP A 314 10.90 17.47 -32.57
CA ASP A 314 11.68 18.67 -32.27
C ASP A 314 10.77 19.74 -31.62
N LEU A 315 10.49 19.53 -30.34
CA LEU A 315 9.60 20.38 -29.55
C LEU A 315 10.38 21.55 -28.96
N SER A 316 9.96 22.78 -29.26
CA SER A 316 10.42 23.96 -28.52
C SER A 316 10.04 23.85 -27.04
N ASP A 317 10.77 24.52 -26.14
CA ASP A 317 10.51 24.49 -24.68
C ASP A 317 9.04 24.74 -24.32
N ARG A 318 8.37 25.67 -25.03
CA ARG A 318 6.93 25.96 -24.83
C ARG A 318 6.03 24.81 -25.28
N GLN A 319 6.35 24.16 -26.40
CA GLN A 319 5.60 23.00 -26.88
C GLN A 319 5.84 21.78 -25.99
N GLN A 320 7.05 21.61 -25.48
CA GLN A 320 7.39 20.54 -24.54
C GLN A 320 6.60 20.66 -23.24
N VAL A 321 6.49 21.87 -22.68
CA VAL A 321 5.66 22.12 -21.49
C VAL A 321 4.19 21.82 -21.78
N ARG A 322 3.65 22.19 -22.95
CA ARG A 322 2.27 21.84 -23.33
C ARG A 322 2.09 20.32 -23.46
N ALA A 323 3.03 19.65 -24.09
CA ALA A 323 3.01 18.20 -24.27
C ALA A 323 3.06 17.45 -22.93
N ALA A 324 3.91 17.90 -22.00
CA ALA A 324 3.94 17.39 -20.63
C ALA A 324 2.62 17.61 -19.89
N LYS A 325 1.96 18.77 -20.07
CA LYS A 325 0.63 19.03 -19.48
C LYS A 325 -0.45 18.10 -20.03
N PHE A 326 -0.47 17.85 -21.35
CA PHE A 326 -1.40 16.89 -21.95
C PHE A 326 -1.13 15.46 -21.47
N ALA A 327 0.15 15.06 -21.39
CA ALA A 327 0.53 13.76 -20.84
C ALA A 327 0.11 13.61 -19.37
N ALA A 328 0.25 14.66 -18.56
CA ALA A 328 -0.21 14.66 -17.18
C ALA A 328 -1.73 14.47 -17.07
N ILE A 329 -2.52 15.10 -17.95
CA ILE A 329 -3.97 14.91 -17.99
C ILE A 329 -4.32 13.47 -18.38
N ALA A 330 -3.68 12.92 -19.41
CA ALA A 330 -3.90 11.53 -19.83
C ALA A 330 -3.56 10.52 -18.72
N LEU A 331 -2.40 10.70 -18.08
CA LEU A 331 -1.97 9.88 -16.94
C LEU A 331 -2.90 10.03 -15.72
N GLY A 332 -3.38 11.24 -15.46
CA GLY A 332 -4.36 11.53 -14.41
C GLY A 332 -5.69 10.80 -14.65
N MET A 333 -6.23 10.86 -15.86
CA MET A 333 -7.44 10.14 -16.24
C MET A 333 -7.26 8.62 -16.11
N ALA A 334 -6.14 8.07 -16.58
CA ALA A 334 -5.84 6.65 -16.42
C ALA A 334 -5.73 6.25 -14.94
N ALA A 335 -5.11 7.09 -14.11
CA ALA A 335 -5.00 6.85 -12.67
C ALA A 335 -6.36 6.87 -11.95
N ILE A 336 -7.28 7.75 -12.37
CA ILE A 336 -8.66 7.81 -11.86
C ILE A 336 -9.42 6.53 -12.22
N LEU A 337 -9.42 6.15 -13.50
CA LEU A 337 -10.11 4.95 -13.98
C LEU A 337 -9.65 3.69 -13.24
N LEU A 338 -8.33 3.53 -13.11
CA LEU A 338 -7.75 2.41 -12.36
C LEU A 338 -8.04 2.52 -10.85
N GLY A 339 -8.10 3.73 -10.29
CA GLY A 339 -8.46 3.94 -8.88
C GLY A 339 -9.88 3.50 -8.55
N ILE A 340 -10.82 3.71 -9.47
CA ILE A 340 -12.22 3.27 -9.34
C ILE A 340 -12.32 1.75 -9.52
N PHE A 341 -11.66 1.19 -10.55
CA PHE A 341 -11.74 -0.25 -10.84
C PHE A 341 -11.20 -1.11 -9.68
N PHE A 342 -10.19 -0.63 -8.97
CA PHE A 342 -9.53 -1.37 -7.90
C PHE A 342 -9.90 -0.87 -6.48
N GLU A 343 -11.08 -0.26 -6.31
CA GLU A 343 -11.54 0.30 -5.02
C GLU A 343 -11.57 -0.71 -3.86
N LYS A 344 -11.84 -1.99 -4.17
CA LYS A 344 -12.02 -3.06 -3.15
C LYS A 344 -10.72 -3.73 -2.74
N MET A 345 -9.60 -3.37 -3.37
CA MET A 345 -8.30 -3.95 -3.07
C MET A 345 -7.61 -3.18 -1.96
N ASN A 346 -6.96 -3.91 -1.04
CA ASN A 346 -6.06 -3.30 -0.08
C ASN A 346 -4.85 -2.70 -0.82
N VAL A 347 -4.54 -1.45 -0.51
CA VAL A 347 -3.47 -0.67 -1.14
C VAL A 347 -2.10 -1.37 -1.04
N THR A 348 -1.87 -2.13 0.03
CA THR A 348 -0.64 -2.92 0.24
C THR A 348 -0.40 -3.94 -0.89
N PHE A 349 -1.44 -4.62 -1.37
CA PHE A 349 -1.30 -5.57 -2.49
C PHE A 349 -0.97 -4.86 -3.80
N LEU A 350 -1.65 -3.75 -4.07
CA LEU A 350 -1.43 -2.95 -5.28
C LEU A 350 0.00 -2.38 -5.32
N VAL A 351 0.51 -1.96 -4.17
CA VAL A 351 1.89 -1.52 -4.01
C VAL A 351 2.86 -2.69 -4.24
N GLY A 352 2.57 -3.88 -3.69
CA GLY A 352 3.35 -5.09 -3.92
C GLY A 352 3.50 -5.42 -5.41
N TRP A 353 2.42 -5.38 -6.19
CA TRP A 353 2.47 -5.60 -7.63
C TRP A 353 3.36 -4.59 -8.36
N ALA A 354 3.24 -3.31 -8.03
CA ALA A 354 4.10 -2.28 -8.62
C ALA A 354 5.59 -2.53 -8.35
N PHE A 355 5.94 -2.96 -7.13
CA PHE A 355 7.31 -3.29 -6.76
C PHE A 355 7.86 -4.54 -7.47
N ASN A 356 7.04 -5.57 -7.70
CA ASN A 356 7.47 -6.73 -8.50
C ASN A 356 7.87 -6.33 -9.92
N VAL A 357 7.00 -5.56 -10.57
CA VAL A 357 7.20 -5.14 -11.95
C VAL A 357 8.46 -4.28 -12.02
N ALA A 358 8.60 -3.33 -11.10
CA ALA A 358 9.80 -2.48 -11.01
C ALA A 358 11.08 -3.29 -10.74
N ALA A 359 11.04 -4.26 -9.82
CA ALA A 359 12.18 -5.13 -9.52
C ALA A 359 12.58 -5.96 -10.76
N SER A 360 11.60 -6.51 -11.47
CA SER A 360 11.83 -7.43 -12.59
C SER A 360 12.30 -6.72 -13.85
N ALA A 361 11.71 -5.57 -14.18
CA ALA A 361 12.00 -4.84 -15.41
C ALA A 361 13.22 -3.92 -15.26
N ASN A 362 13.28 -3.11 -14.20
CA ASN A 362 14.23 -1.99 -14.13
C ASN A 362 15.55 -2.37 -13.48
N LEU A 363 15.54 -3.23 -12.44
CA LEU A 363 16.75 -3.54 -11.68
C LEU A 363 17.83 -4.20 -12.54
N PRO A 364 17.55 -5.24 -13.36
CA PRO A 364 18.60 -5.90 -14.13
C PRO A 364 19.29 -4.93 -15.09
N ALA A 365 18.50 -4.08 -15.75
CA ALA A 365 18.99 -3.04 -16.65
C ALA A 365 19.89 -2.03 -15.93
N LEU A 366 19.43 -1.48 -14.79
CA LEU A 366 20.17 -0.49 -14.02
C LEU A 366 21.51 -1.05 -13.50
N VAL A 367 21.48 -2.24 -12.89
CA VAL A 367 22.68 -2.86 -12.31
C VAL A 367 23.69 -3.21 -13.40
N MET A 368 23.25 -3.82 -14.50
CA MET A 368 24.16 -4.23 -15.57
C MET A 368 24.74 -3.04 -16.32
N LEU A 369 23.97 -1.97 -16.50
CA LEU A 369 24.47 -0.73 -17.12
C LEU A 369 25.56 -0.06 -16.28
N LEU A 370 25.49 -0.14 -14.95
CA LEU A 370 26.48 0.44 -14.03
C LEU A 370 27.73 -0.43 -13.83
N TYR A 371 27.56 -1.76 -13.72
CA TYR A 371 28.63 -2.66 -13.28
C TYR A 371 29.19 -3.57 -14.37
N TRP A 372 28.50 -3.77 -15.49
CA TRP A 372 28.92 -4.70 -16.52
C TRP A 372 29.25 -4.01 -17.84
N LYS A 373 30.54 -4.06 -18.22
CA LYS A 373 31.08 -3.37 -19.40
C LYS A 373 30.56 -3.89 -20.75
N ARG A 374 29.93 -5.08 -20.79
CA ARG A 374 29.42 -5.70 -22.02
C ARG A 374 27.93 -5.46 -22.26
N THR A 375 27.29 -4.62 -21.46
CA THR A 375 25.86 -4.31 -21.60
C THR A 375 25.58 -3.62 -22.94
N THR A 376 24.65 -4.18 -23.73
CA THR A 376 24.25 -3.60 -25.02
C THR A 376 22.85 -2.99 -24.96
N LYS A 377 22.55 -2.06 -25.88
CA LYS A 377 21.21 -1.46 -26.01
C LYS A 377 20.13 -2.53 -26.21
N ALA A 378 20.38 -3.48 -27.10
CA ALA A 378 19.47 -4.60 -27.35
C ALA A 378 19.25 -5.46 -26.10
N GLY A 379 20.31 -5.77 -25.35
CA GLY A 379 20.21 -6.54 -24.11
C GLY A 379 19.34 -5.85 -23.05
N VAL A 380 19.49 -4.53 -22.90
CA VAL A 380 18.67 -3.72 -21.97
C VAL A 380 17.20 -3.72 -22.39
N ILE A 381 16.90 -3.47 -23.67
CA ILE A 381 15.52 -3.44 -24.18
C ILE A 381 14.84 -4.80 -24.00
N SER A 382 15.52 -5.89 -24.36
CA SER A 382 15.00 -7.26 -24.18
C SER A 382 14.77 -7.59 -22.72
N ALA A 383 15.68 -7.23 -21.81
CA ALA A 383 15.55 -7.50 -20.38
C ALA A 383 14.37 -6.75 -19.76
N ILE A 384 14.20 -5.45 -20.06
CA ILE A 384 13.06 -4.67 -19.59
C ILE A 384 11.74 -5.24 -20.12
N SER A 385 11.69 -5.58 -21.41
CA SER A 385 10.48 -6.10 -22.06
C SER A 385 10.08 -7.46 -21.49
N VAL A 386 11.03 -8.39 -21.37
CA VAL A 386 10.78 -9.72 -20.79
C VAL A 386 10.45 -9.61 -19.31
N GLY A 387 11.18 -8.79 -18.55
CA GLY A 387 10.91 -8.56 -17.13
C GLY A 387 9.51 -8.00 -16.87
N LEU A 388 9.07 -7.03 -17.68
CA LEU A 388 7.73 -6.45 -17.62
C LEU A 388 6.65 -7.48 -17.99
N LEU A 389 6.78 -8.12 -19.16
CA LEU A 389 5.77 -9.07 -19.65
C LEU A 389 5.68 -10.31 -18.76
N ALA A 390 6.81 -10.87 -18.33
CA ALA A 390 6.83 -12.05 -17.48
C ALA A 390 6.25 -11.77 -16.09
N SER A 391 6.63 -10.65 -15.46
CA SER A 391 6.09 -10.30 -14.14
C SER A 391 4.59 -9.98 -14.19
N LEU A 392 4.13 -9.26 -15.22
CA LEU A 392 2.72 -8.95 -15.38
C LEU A 392 1.90 -10.21 -15.69
N ALA A 393 2.36 -11.06 -16.61
CA ALA A 393 1.69 -12.32 -16.94
C ALA A 393 1.59 -13.23 -15.72
N TRP A 394 2.65 -13.32 -14.92
CA TRP A 394 2.66 -14.12 -13.69
C TRP A 394 1.68 -13.59 -12.64
N ILE A 395 1.65 -12.26 -12.42
CA ILE A 395 0.70 -11.63 -11.50
C ILE A 395 -0.73 -11.89 -11.96
N LEU A 396 -1.03 -11.72 -13.25
CA LEU A 396 -2.38 -11.94 -13.80
C LEU A 396 -2.81 -13.42 -13.74
N ALA A 397 -1.87 -14.35 -13.87
CA ALA A 397 -2.11 -15.79 -13.80
C ALA A 397 -2.11 -16.37 -12.37
N SER A 398 -1.84 -15.56 -11.36
CA SER A 398 -1.80 -15.98 -9.97
C SER A 398 -3.19 -16.20 -9.35
N ALA A 399 -3.27 -17.13 -8.40
CA ALA A 399 -4.49 -17.40 -7.63
C ALA A 399 -5.03 -16.12 -6.96
N ASP A 400 -4.16 -15.27 -6.43
CA ASP A 400 -4.54 -14.00 -5.79
C ASP A 400 -5.31 -13.07 -6.73
N THR A 401 -4.85 -12.94 -7.98
CA THR A 401 -5.51 -12.08 -8.96
C THR A 401 -6.80 -12.70 -9.48
N LEU A 402 -6.82 -14.04 -9.66
CA LEU A 402 -8.03 -14.77 -10.04
C LEU A 402 -9.14 -14.59 -8.99
N GLU A 403 -8.82 -14.71 -7.71
CA GLU A 403 -9.78 -14.51 -6.62
C GLU A 403 -10.18 -13.03 -6.48
N LYS A 404 -9.19 -12.12 -6.36
CA LYS A 404 -9.43 -10.73 -5.95
C LYS A 404 -9.87 -9.80 -7.07
N VAL A 405 -9.54 -10.12 -8.33
CA VAL A 405 -9.84 -9.26 -9.50
C VAL A 405 -10.84 -9.94 -10.42
N PHE A 406 -10.63 -11.20 -10.78
CA PHE A 406 -11.50 -11.92 -11.71
C PHE A 406 -12.72 -12.58 -11.04
N GLY A 407 -12.79 -12.57 -9.70
CA GLY A 407 -13.96 -13.00 -8.93
C GLY A 407 -14.14 -14.52 -8.84
N TYR A 408 -13.07 -15.29 -9.04
CA TYR A 408 -13.09 -16.75 -8.83
C TYR A 408 -13.26 -17.06 -7.34
N SER A 409 -13.90 -18.18 -7.02
CA SER A 409 -13.87 -18.72 -5.64
C SER A 409 -12.43 -19.08 -5.28
N ALA A 410 -12.04 -18.99 -4.00
CA ALA A 410 -10.68 -19.29 -3.56
C ALA A 410 -10.20 -20.71 -3.97
N VAL A 411 -11.14 -21.67 -4.02
CA VAL A 411 -10.86 -23.05 -4.47
C VAL A 411 -10.61 -23.10 -5.98
N ASP A 412 -11.46 -22.45 -6.77
CA ASP A 412 -11.34 -22.42 -8.23
C ASP A 412 -10.13 -21.60 -8.69
N ALA A 413 -9.80 -20.54 -7.96
CA ALA A 413 -8.62 -19.72 -8.17
C ALA A 413 -7.34 -20.54 -7.91
N ALA A 414 -7.33 -21.39 -6.89
CA ALA A 414 -6.20 -22.26 -6.58
C ALA A 414 -6.00 -23.37 -7.62
N SER A 415 -7.09 -23.95 -8.15
CA SER A 415 -7.01 -25.00 -9.18
C SER A 415 -6.71 -24.46 -10.59
N SER A 416 -7.15 -23.22 -10.88
CA SER A 416 -6.99 -22.59 -12.20
C SER A 416 -5.70 -21.76 -12.31
N ALA A 417 -4.99 -21.54 -11.20
CA ALA A 417 -3.72 -20.83 -11.21
C ALA A 417 -2.67 -21.60 -12.03
N LEU A 418 -2.14 -20.94 -13.06
CA LEU A 418 -1.08 -21.49 -13.91
C LEU A 418 0.30 -21.45 -13.22
N VAL A 419 0.43 -20.62 -12.18
CA VAL A 419 1.70 -20.37 -11.50
C VAL A 419 1.67 -20.87 -10.05
N PRO A 420 2.80 -21.41 -9.54
CA PRO A 420 2.85 -22.07 -8.24
C PRO A 420 2.79 -21.11 -7.03
N PHE A 421 3.03 -19.82 -7.24
CA PHE A 421 2.97 -18.77 -6.21
C PHE A 421 2.64 -17.42 -6.84
N SER A 422 2.14 -16.48 -6.05
CA SER A 422 1.60 -15.20 -6.55
C SER A 422 2.67 -14.18 -6.91
N GLN A 423 3.79 -14.23 -6.23
CA GLN A 423 4.81 -13.19 -6.26
C GLN A 423 5.99 -13.53 -7.18
N PRO A 424 6.15 -12.92 -8.37
CA PRO A 424 7.09 -13.39 -9.39
C PRO A 424 8.58 -13.09 -9.16
N ALA A 425 8.94 -12.09 -8.34
CA ALA A 425 10.26 -11.47 -8.36
C ALA A 425 11.45 -12.44 -8.23
N ILE A 426 11.35 -13.50 -7.44
CA ILE A 426 12.43 -14.49 -7.27
C ILE A 426 12.78 -15.23 -8.57
N VAL A 427 11.85 -15.33 -9.52
CA VAL A 427 12.06 -15.94 -10.84
C VAL A 427 12.31 -14.87 -11.89
N THR A 428 11.49 -13.82 -11.92
CA THR A 428 11.51 -12.83 -12.99
C THR A 428 12.71 -11.89 -12.91
N VAL A 429 13.27 -11.64 -11.71
CA VAL A 429 14.49 -10.83 -11.57
C VAL A 429 15.71 -11.57 -12.13
N PRO A 430 16.03 -12.82 -11.72
CA PRO A 430 17.10 -13.59 -12.36
C PRO A 430 16.89 -13.79 -13.87
N LEU A 431 15.64 -14.00 -14.30
CA LEU A 431 15.31 -14.10 -15.73
C LEU A 431 15.70 -12.83 -16.49
N GLY A 432 15.39 -11.65 -15.95
CA GLY A 432 15.78 -10.37 -16.53
C GLY A 432 17.30 -10.23 -16.66
N PHE A 433 18.06 -10.63 -15.62
CA PHE A 433 19.52 -10.67 -15.70
C PHE A 433 20.04 -11.65 -16.75
N ALA A 434 19.48 -12.87 -16.81
CA ALA A 434 19.89 -13.89 -17.76
C ALA A 434 19.65 -13.45 -19.21
N ILE A 435 18.46 -12.89 -19.51
CA ILE A 435 18.13 -12.37 -20.84
C ILE A 435 19.07 -11.21 -21.21
N LEU A 436 19.33 -10.30 -20.28
CA LEU A 436 20.26 -9.19 -20.52
C LEU A 436 21.64 -9.72 -20.90
N ILE A 437 22.16 -10.68 -20.12
CA ILE A 437 23.49 -11.28 -20.34
C ILE A 437 23.52 -11.99 -21.69
N LEU A 438 22.55 -12.86 -21.96
CA LEU A 438 22.51 -13.65 -23.20
C LEU A 438 22.45 -12.74 -24.42
N VAL A 439 21.48 -11.84 -24.49
CA VAL A 439 21.32 -10.92 -25.62
C VAL A 439 22.54 -10.02 -25.74
N SER A 440 23.07 -9.49 -24.64
CA SER A 440 24.27 -8.66 -24.67
C SER A 440 25.49 -9.41 -25.19
N LEU A 441 25.68 -10.69 -24.85
CA LEU A 441 26.79 -11.48 -25.39
C LEU A 441 26.64 -11.74 -26.90
N PHE A 442 25.40 -11.98 -27.37
CA PHE A 442 25.14 -12.15 -28.80
C PHE A 442 25.29 -10.83 -29.60
N THR A 443 24.93 -9.69 -29.02
CA THR A 443 25.00 -8.38 -29.70
C THR A 443 26.34 -7.64 -29.46
N SER A 444 27.10 -7.96 -28.41
CA SER A 444 28.36 -7.28 -28.05
C SER A 444 29.46 -7.46 -29.11
N LYS A 445 29.40 -8.52 -29.92
CA LYS A 445 30.31 -8.69 -31.07
C LYS A 445 30.04 -7.68 -32.20
N ALA A 446 28.88 -7.02 -32.21
CA ALA A 446 28.46 -6.10 -33.27
C ALA A 446 28.54 -4.61 -32.90
N GLN A 447 28.63 -4.26 -31.60
CA GLN A 447 28.62 -2.87 -31.15
C GLN A 447 29.60 -2.66 -29.99
N SER A 448 30.85 -2.31 -30.32
CA SER A 448 31.72 -1.59 -29.40
C SER A 448 31.23 -0.15 -29.28
N CYS A 449 30.34 0.12 -28.31
CA CYS A 449 29.91 1.48 -28.02
C CYS A 449 31.06 2.24 -27.31
N PRO A 450 31.46 3.44 -27.76
CA PRO A 450 32.36 4.29 -27.00
C PRO A 450 31.66 4.74 -25.70
N ARG A 451 32.44 4.87 -24.63
CA ARG A 451 32.00 5.31 -23.30
C ARG A 451 31.50 6.74 -23.28
#